data_AF-A0A6A0QWR6-F1
#
_entry.id   AF-A0A6A0QWR6-F1
#
_cell.length_a   1.000
_cell.length_b   1.000
_cell.length_c   1.000
_cell.angle_alpha   90.00
_cell.angle_beta   90.00
_cell.angle_gamma   90.00
#
_symmetry.space_group_name_H-M   'P 1'
#
loop_
_entity.id
_entity.type
_entity.pdbx_description
1 polymer ?
#
loop_
_entity_poly.entity_id
_entity_poly.type
_entity_poly.pdbx_seq_one_letter_code
_entity_poly.pdbx_strand_id
1 'polypeptide(L)'
;MGMAIRMWFHTEQPIVVPSSDGSASTTGLEGFNIGDNVGNPLYSVVNEHLAAVVVLLLLPLLTWVVVRSARVLASRGVPWAAALQARVADAPLNRRIAGIAVAWSAVLHGVLVFTHAFSFYTVLYAAGAAALGWAAWSIVSARRRAAVSIVVLSIAAYWVLGAPPDQLGLFTKLMELFALTLLAIPAADGQRRLRRMAPAGVVCLLVFTSLASWIGAFASAGADGGHHGGEFPGPATLVPYVERLEPTPTEAAFAEEVYWATVAAVAKYQDPSVAEAAGYDVGTIRGSDHHAQNPGLIGDGRILDPEYPESLIYAETPHGPILVGVMFETDGIRDTGPTDGGPIVMWHRHENVCFSLLPPAIAGIESPFGMCPLGSLNIPYTGEMVHAWTLPGVPKEDHWGHIDDEWLDAYISELEQHDH
;
A
#
# COMPACT_ATOMS: atom_id res chain seq x y z
N MET A 1 -16.57 -20.51 -44.13
CA MET A 1 -15.75 -19.52 -43.41
C MET A 1 -16.70 -18.48 -42.84
N GLY A 2 -16.86 -18.45 -41.52
CA GLY A 2 -17.87 -17.65 -40.83
C GLY A 2 -18.40 -18.42 -39.62
N MET A 3 -17.68 -18.33 -38.50
CA MET A 3 -18.07 -18.96 -37.24
C MET A 3 -18.46 -17.85 -36.26
N ALA A 4 -19.70 -17.92 -35.81
CA ALA A 4 -20.32 -16.95 -34.90
C ALA A 4 -19.86 -17.18 -33.47
N ILE A 5 -19.48 -16.08 -32.80
CA ILE A 5 -19.21 -16.00 -31.37
C ILE A 5 -20.55 -16.00 -30.64
N ARG A 6 -20.81 -17.04 -29.83
CA ARG A 6 -21.90 -17.04 -28.83
C ARG A 6 -21.36 -16.43 -27.54
N MET A 7 -21.80 -15.22 -27.22
CA MET A 7 -21.74 -14.66 -25.87
C MET A 7 -22.72 -15.43 -24.98
N TRP A 8 -22.21 -16.03 -23.90
CA TRP A 8 -23.02 -16.47 -22.78
C TRP A 8 -23.03 -15.36 -21.74
N PHE A 9 -24.18 -14.69 -21.59
CA PHE A 9 -24.49 -13.93 -20.38
C PHE A 9 -25.12 -14.93 -19.40
N HIS A 10 -24.39 -15.30 -18.34
CA HIS A 10 -25.01 -15.87 -17.16
C HIS A 10 -25.21 -14.76 -16.13
N THR A 11 -26.46 -14.53 -15.78
CA THR A 11 -26.91 -13.66 -14.70
C THR A 11 -26.42 -14.19 -13.36
N GLU A 12 -25.50 -13.46 -12.73
CA GLU A 12 -25.11 -13.67 -11.33
C GLU A 12 -26.31 -13.39 -10.41
N GLN A 13 -26.59 -14.31 -9.49
CA GLN A 13 -27.37 -14.03 -8.28
C GLN A 13 -26.37 -13.73 -7.17
N PRO A 14 -26.48 -12.61 -6.44
CA PRO A 14 -25.62 -12.36 -5.29
C PRO A 14 -25.96 -13.35 -4.18
N ILE A 15 -24.94 -14.04 -3.65
CA ILE A 15 -25.07 -14.87 -2.45
C ILE A 15 -25.29 -13.92 -1.28
N VAL A 16 -26.49 -13.98 -0.68
CA VAL A 16 -26.84 -13.25 0.54
C VAL A 16 -26.49 -14.14 1.73
N VAL A 17 -25.49 -13.75 2.52
CA VAL A 17 -25.22 -14.35 3.83
C VAL A 17 -25.94 -13.51 4.90
N PRO A 18 -26.73 -14.10 5.82
CA PRO A 18 -27.44 -13.34 6.86
C PRO A 18 -26.50 -12.97 8.01
N SER A 19 -26.52 -11.70 8.43
CA SER A 19 -25.85 -11.25 9.65
C SER A 19 -26.72 -11.52 10.89
N SER A 20 -26.15 -12.27 11.81
CA SER A 20 -26.57 -12.40 13.21
C SER A 20 -25.29 -12.05 13.97
N ASP A 21 -25.11 -10.87 14.58
CA ASP A 21 -25.74 -10.45 15.82
C ASP A 21 -25.35 -8.99 16.11
N GLY A 22 -26.30 -8.14 16.49
CA GLY A 22 -26.02 -6.76 16.87
C GLY A 22 -25.32 -6.65 18.23
N SER A 23 -23.99 -6.53 18.25
CA SER A 23 -23.25 -5.83 19.31
C SER A 23 -21.86 -5.41 18.83
N ALA A 24 -21.53 -4.14 18.98
CA ALA A 24 -20.33 -3.50 18.45
C ALA A 24 -19.02 -3.93 19.14
N SER A 25 -18.00 -4.26 18.34
CA SER A 25 -16.60 -3.98 18.67
C SER A 25 -15.98 -3.16 17.53
N THR A 26 -15.82 -1.86 17.76
CA THR A 26 -15.06 -0.96 16.89
C THR A 26 -13.57 -1.23 17.06
N THR A 27 -13.00 -2.10 16.22
CA THR A 27 -11.55 -2.20 16.02
C THR A 27 -11.23 -2.30 14.53
N GLY A 28 -10.94 -1.13 13.94
CA GLY A 28 -9.88 -0.92 12.93
C GLY A 28 -10.05 -1.39 11.48
N LEU A 29 -10.88 -2.40 11.18
CA LEU A 29 -10.75 -3.09 9.88
C LEU A 29 -11.91 -2.90 8.88
N GLU A 30 -13.00 -2.21 9.23
CA GLU A 30 -14.18 -2.11 8.36
C GLU A 30 -14.00 -1.19 7.12
N GLY A 31 -12.77 -0.86 6.73
CA GLY A 31 -12.52 0.28 5.85
C GLY A 31 -11.43 0.26 4.80
N PHE A 32 -10.76 -0.87 4.65
CA PHE A 32 -9.68 -1.05 3.69
C PHE A 32 -10.00 -2.12 2.66
N ASN A 33 -11.30 -2.41 2.52
CA ASN A 33 -11.79 -3.52 1.75
C ASN A 33 -11.82 -3.17 0.26
N ILE A 34 -10.87 -3.73 -0.49
CA ILE A 34 -10.94 -3.75 -1.96
C ILE A 34 -11.71 -5.02 -2.34
N GLY A 35 -13.04 -4.91 -2.38
CA GLY A 35 -13.91 -6.08 -2.49
C GLY A 35 -13.92 -6.89 -1.19
N ASP A 36 -13.73 -8.20 -1.27
CA ASP A 36 -13.68 -9.11 -0.11
C ASP A 36 -12.26 -9.23 0.49
N ASN A 37 -11.32 -8.31 0.19
CA ASN A 37 -9.93 -8.35 0.65
C ASN A 37 -9.51 -7.10 1.44
N VAL A 38 -8.68 -7.27 2.46
CA VAL A 38 -8.00 -6.22 3.23
C VAL A 38 -6.60 -5.98 2.68
N GLY A 39 -6.22 -4.71 2.48
CA GLY A 39 -4.89 -4.31 2.03
C GLY A 39 -4.19 -3.28 2.91
N ASN A 40 -2.94 -2.99 2.59
CA ASN A 40 -2.20 -1.93 3.25
C ASN A 40 -2.75 -0.54 2.87
N PRO A 41 -2.89 0.42 3.82
CA PRO A 41 -3.33 1.78 3.54
C PRO A 41 -2.51 2.50 2.46
N LEU A 42 -1.24 2.12 2.26
CA LEU A 42 -0.35 2.75 1.29
C LEU A 42 -0.95 2.86 -0.11
N TYR A 43 -1.74 1.88 -0.56
CA TYR A 43 -2.37 1.87 -1.90
C TYR A 43 -3.88 2.11 -1.86
N SER A 44 -4.43 2.41 -0.69
CA SER A 44 -5.87 2.63 -0.50
C SER A 44 -6.13 3.95 0.24
N VAL A 45 -7.40 4.21 0.55
CA VAL A 45 -7.81 5.35 1.37
C VAL A 45 -8.48 4.79 2.61
N VAL A 46 -8.03 5.24 3.78
CA VAL A 46 -8.62 4.80 5.05
C VAL A 46 -10.08 5.26 5.11
N ASN A 47 -10.96 4.50 5.76
CA ASN A 47 -12.40 4.80 5.78
C ASN A 47 -12.71 6.22 6.26
N GLU A 48 -12.03 6.66 7.31
CA GLU A 48 -12.17 7.97 7.92
C GLU A 48 -11.80 9.10 6.94
N HIS A 49 -11.08 8.80 5.87
CA HIS A 49 -10.65 9.74 4.85
C HIS A 49 -11.60 9.79 3.64
N LEU A 50 -12.55 8.86 3.49
CA LEU A 50 -13.46 8.81 2.35
C LEU A 50 -14.30 10.09 2.18
N ALA A 51 -14.76 10.68 3.28
CA ALA A 51 -15.49 11.95 3.24
C ALA A 51 -14.64 13.08 2.64
N ALA A 52 -13.33 13.09 2.92
CA ALA A 52 -12.41 14.07 2.36
C ALA A 52 -12.10 13.80 0.88
N VAL A 53 -12.15 12.55 0.40
CA VAL A 53 -12.08 12.22 -1.05
C VAL A 53 -13.27 12.82 -1.80
N VAL A 54 -14.49 12.70 -1.27
CA VAL A 54 -15.68 13.33 -1.86
C VAL A 54 -15.49 14.84 -1.94
N VAL A 55 -14.98 15.46 -0.87
CA VAL A 55 -14.69 16.90 -0.87
C VAL A 55 -13.62 17.26 -1.89
N LEU A 56 -12.54 16.47 -2.00
CA LEU A 56 -11.48 16.65 -2.99
C LEU A 56 -12.02 16.76 -4.42
N LEU A 57 -12.94 15.87 -4.82
CA LEU A 57 -13.58 15.90 -6.14
C LEU A 57 -14.41 17.17 -6.37
N LEU A 58 -14.96 17.76 -5.31
CA LEU A 58 -15.76 18.98 -5.35
C LEU A 58 -14.92 20.26 -5.27
N LEU A 59 -13.66 20.21 -4.83
CA LEU A 59 -12.79 21.38 -4.63
C LEU A 59 -12.66 22.30 -5.86
N PRO A 60 -12.53 21.81 -7.12
CA PRO A 60 -12.50 22.69 -8.29
C PRO A 60 -13.77 23.53 -8.44
N LEU A 61 -14.94 22.89 -8.27
CA LEU A 61 -16.24 23.56 -8.34
C LEU A 61 -16.41 24.54 -7.18
N LEU A 62 -16.11 24.12 -5.95
CA LEU A 62 -16.17 24.98 -4.77
C LEU A 62 -15.26 26.20 -4.92
N THR A 63 -14.05 26.02 -5.44
CA THR A 63 -13.11 27.11 -5.74
C THR A 63 -13.70 28.07 -6.76
N TRP A 64 -14.28 27.55 -7.84
CA TRP A 64 -14.96 28.38 -8.85
C TRP A 64 -16.13 29.18 -8.25
N VAL A 65 -16.98 28.54 -7.43
CA VAL A 65 -18.10 29.20 -6.75
C VAL A 65 -17.60 30.29 -5.81
N VAL A 66 -16.59 30.03 -4.99
CA VAL A 66 -16.01 31.02 -4.05
C VAL A 66 -15.42 32.20 -4.82
N VAL A 67 -14.63 31.95 -5.86
CA VAL A 67 -14.04 33.01 -6.69
C VAL A 67 -15.12 33.83 -7.40
N ARG A 68 -16.14 33.18 -7.96
CA ARG A 68 -17.26 33.85 -8.64
C ARG A 68 -18.07 34.69 -7.66
N SER A 69 -18.38 34.15 -6.49
CA SER A 69 -19.14 34.84 -5.43
C SER A 69 -18.36 36.05 -4.92
N ALA A 70 -17.07 35.91 -4.67
CA ALA A 70 -16.22 37.03 -4.27
C ALA A 70 -16.18 38.14 -5.34
N ARG A 71 -16.15 37.80 -6.64
CA ARG A 71 -16.25 38.79 -7.72
C ARG A 71 -17.60 39.51 -7.74
N VAL A 72 -18.70 38.78 -7.57
CA VAL A 72 -20.04 39.37 -7.53
C VAL A 72 -20.19 40.29 -6.31
N LEU A 73 -19.74 39.87 -5.13
CA LEU A 73 -19.75 40.68 -3.92
C LEU A 73 -18.88 41.93 -4.06
N ALA A 74 -17.69 41.81 -4.66
CA ALA A 74 -16.85 42.96 -4.95
C ALA A 74 -17.55 43.97 -5.91
N SER A 75 -18.23 43.48 -6.94
CA SER A 75 -18.99 44.34 -7.87
C SER A 75 -20.19 45.04 -7.21
N ARG A 76 -20.67 44.51 -6.09
CA ARG A 76 -21.73 45.11 -5.25
C ARG A 76 -21.18 46.03 -4.15
N GLY A 77 -19.88 46.31 -4.14
CA GLY A 77 -19.25 47.22 -3.19
C GLY A 77 -18.96 46.62 -1.81
N VAL A 78 -18.98 45.29 -1.65
CA VAL A 78 -18.66 44.64 -0.38
C VAL A 78 -17.15 44.79 -0.09
N PRO A 79 -16.73 45.51 0.98
CA PRO A 79 -15.34 45.95 1.14
C PRO A 79 -14.33 44.81 1.28
N TRP A 80 -14.66 43.77 2.05
CA TRP A 80 -13.74 42.63 2.24
C TRP A 80 -13.56 41.83 0.95
N ALA A 81 -14.60 41.71 0.12
CA ALA A 81 -14.56 40.98 -1.14
C ALA A 81 -13.75 41.73 -2.19
N ALA A 82 -13.89 43.06 -2.25
CA ALA A 82 -13.07 43.92 -3.09
C ALA A 82 -11.58 43.85 -2.69
N ALA A 83 -11.28 43.93 -1.39
CA ALA A 83 -9.92 43.81 -0.88
C ALA A 83 -9.31 42.42 -1.17
N LEU A 84 -10.10 41.35 -1.06
CA LEU A 84 -9.69 39.99 -1.41
C LEU A 84 -9.37 39.89 -2.92
N GLN A 85 -10.26 40.37 -3.77
CA GLN A 85 -10.06 40.33 -5.23
C GLN A 85 -8.82 41.12 -5.65
N ALA A 86 -8.62 42.32 -5.10
CA ALA A 86 -7.43 43.13 -5.38
C ALA A 86 -6.15 42.38 -4.99
N ARG A 87 -6.07 41.83 -3.77
CA ARG A 87 -4.89 41.06 -3.32
C ARG A 87 -4.61 39.84 -4.18
N VAL A 88 -5.64 39.08 -4.54
CA VAL A 88 -5.48 37.92 -5.43
C VAL A 88 -5.04 38.37 -6.81
N ALA A 89 -5.60 39.46 -7.34
CA ALA A 89 -5.23 40.04 -8.63
C ALA A 89 -3.80 40.62 -8.66
N ASP A 90 -3.27 41.08 -7.54
CA ASP A 90 -1.89 41.57 -7.43
C ASP A 90 -0.87 40.44 -7.30
N ALA A 91 -1.29 39.25 -6.84
CA ALA A 91 -0.40 38.10 -6.72
C ALA A 91 -0.04 37.52 -8.11
N PRO A 92 1.23 37.14 -8.35
CA PRO A 92 1.62 36.43 -9.57
C PRO A 92 0.97 35.05 -9.66
N LEU A 93 0.81 34.53 -10.89
CA LEU A 93 0.07 33.29 -11.16
C LEU A 93 0.56 32.09 -10.31
N ASN A 94 1.87 31.91 -10.18
CA ASN A 94 2.45 30.83 -9.37
C ASN A 94 2.03 30.91 -7.89
N ARG A 95 1.92 32.11 -7.31
CA ARG A 95 1.45 32.29 -5.93
C ARG A 95 -0.05 32.06 -5.79
N ARG A 96 -0.84 32.41 -6.80
CA ARG A 96 -2.28 32.10 -6.81
C ARG A 96 -2.50 30.60 -6.80
N ILE A 97 -1.82 29.88 -7.68
CA ILE A 97 -1.92 28.41 -7.78
C ILE A 97 -1.42 27.76 -6.49
N ALA A 98 -0.26 28.19 -5.96
CA ALA A 98 0.25 27.68 -4.68
C ALA A 98 -0.71 27.96 -3.51
N GLY A 99 -1.32 29.14 -3.46
CA GLY A 99 -2.31 29.50 -2.44
C GLY A 99 -3.57 28.62 -2.53
N ILE A 100 -4.05 28.30 -3.75
CA ILE A 100 -5.18 27.39 -3.95
C ILE A 100 -4.81 25.98 -3.49
N ALA A 101 -3.65 25.46 -3.88
CA ALA A 101 -3.17 24.13 -3.47
C ALA A 101 -3.08 23.99 -1.94
N VAL A 102 -2.50 24.98 -1.25
CA VAL A 102 -2.42 24.98 0.22
C VAL A 102 -3.81 25.15 0.86
N ALA A 103 -4.70 25.95 0.26
CA ALA A 103 -6.07 26.09 0.75
C ALA A 103 -6.86 24.78 0.62
N TRP A 104 -6.66 24.04 -0.47
CA TRP A 104 -7.24 22.71 -0.66
C TRP A 104 -6.74 21.75 0.42
N SER A 105 -5.42 21.72 0.70
CA SER A 105 -4.88 20.90 1.80
C SER A 105 -5.53 21.28 3.14
N ALA A 106 -5.68 22.58 3.43
CA ALA A 106 -6.34 23.06 4.64
C ALA A 106 -7.80 22.62 4.76
N VAL A 107 -8.57 22.65 3.66
CA VAL A 107 -9.96 22.17 3.64
C VAL A 107 -10.01 20.67 3.91
N LEU A 108 -9.14 19.88 3.28
CA LEU A 108 -9.08 18.43 3.50
C LEU A 108 -8.76 18.10 4.96
N HIS A 109 -7.75 18.75 5.56
CA HIS A 109 -7.47 18.60 6.99
C HIS A 109 -8.69 19.01 7.84
N GLY A 110 -9.41 20.07 7.46
CA GLY A 110 -10.62 20.51 8.16
C GLY A 110 -11.77 19.49 8.11
N VAL A 111 -11.90 18.74 7.01
CA VAL A 111 -12.88 17.65 6.90
C VAL A 111 -12.50 16.50 7.83
N LEU A 112 -11.21 16.15 7.90
CA LEU A 112 -10.69 15.06 8.74
C LEU A 112 -10.88 15.29 10.24
N VAL A 113 -11.07 16.55 10.68
CA VAL A 113 -11.46 16.86 12.07
C VAL A 113 -12.76 16.14 12.46
N PHE A 114 -13.71 16.04 11.54
CA PHE A 114 -15.03 15.48 11.83
C PHE A 114 -15.06 13.95 11.78
N THR A 115 -14.08 13.32 11.12
CA THR A 115 -14.06 11.87 10.91
C THR A 115 -13.22 11.10 11.94
N HIS A 116 -12.50 11.81 12.83
CA HIS A 116 -11.61 11.19 13.83
C HIS A 116 -12.08 11.31 15.29
N ALA A 117 -13.39 11.44 15.52
CA ALA A 117 -14.06 11.20 16.80
C ALA A 117 -13.39 11.76 18.07
N PHE A 118 -12.80 12.96 18.02
CA PHE A 118 -12.09 13.60 19.15
C PHE A 118 -10.82 12.88 19.64
N SER A 119 -10.16 12.13 18.76
CA SER A 119 -8.84 11.54 19.01
C SER A 119 -7.71 12.59 19.03
N PHE A 120 -6.49 12.16 19.39
CA PHE A 120 -5.27 12.95 19.22
C PHE A 120 -5.15 13.55 17.81
N TYR A 121 -5.48 12.77 16.78
CA TYR A 121 -5.46 13.21 15.39
C TYR A 121 -6.47 14.33 15.11
N THR A 122 -7.62 14.37 15.78
CA THR A 122 -8.60 15.48 15.64
C THR A 122 -7.95 16.84 15.92
N VAL A 123 -7.15 16.92 16.98
CA VAL A 123 -6.45 18.16 17.36
C VAL A 123 -5.38 18.51 16.32
N LEU A 124 -4.64 17.51 15.83
CA LEU A 124 -3.63 17.72 14.80
C LEU A 124 -4.24 18.21 13.48
N TYR A 125 -5.32 17.60 13.02
CA TYR A 125 -6.03 18.03 11.82
C TYR A 125 -6.62 19.43 11.97
N ALA A 126 -7.18 19.76 13.13
CA ALA A 126 -7.70 21.11 13.39
C ALA A 126 -6.57 22.17 13.38
N ALA A 127 -5.45 21.89 14.05
CA ALA A 127 -4.28 22.76 14.05
C ALA A 127 -3.68 22.90 12.65
N GLY A 128 -3.56 21.78 11.92
CA GLY A 128 -3.09 21.74 10.53
C GLY A 128 -3.98 22.55 9.60
N ALA A 129 -5.30 22.36 9.66
CA ALA A 129 -6.27 23.12 8.86
C ALA A 129 -6.16 24.63 9.11
N ALA A 130 -6.07 25.05 10.37
CA ALA A 130 -5.91 26.47 10.73
C ALA A 130 -4.58 27.04 10.23
N ALA A 131 -3.47 26.31 10.44
CA ALA A 131 -2.14 26.74 10.03
C ALA A 131 -2.01 26.83 8.50
N LEU A 132 -2.47 25.81 7.77
CA LEU A 132 -2.45 25.77 6.31
C LEU A 132 -3.41 26.81 5.71
N GLY A 133 -4.59 27.02 6.31
CA GLY A 133 -5.51 28.09 5.91
C GLY A 133 -4.87 29.47 6.04
N TRP A 134 -4.17 29.72 7.15
CA TRP A 134 -3.39 30.95 7.33
C TRP A 134 -2.22 31.04 6.36
N ALA A 135 -1.54 29.93 6.05
CA ALA A 135 -0.44 29.89 5.09
C ALA A 135 -0.93 30.22 3.67
N ALA A 136 -2.06 29.64 3.24
CA ALA A 136 -2.70 29.93 1.96
C ALA A 136 -3.01 31.43 1.80
N TRP A 137 -3.58 32.04 2.85
CA TRP A 137 -3.79 33.48 2.90
C TRP A 137 -2.48 34.28 2.84
N SER A 138 -1.48 33.86 3.62
CA SER A 138 -0.18 34.53 3.72
C SER A 138 0.64 34.50 2.42
N ILE A 139 0.45 33.46 1.59
CA ILE A 139 1.05 33.33 0.26
C ILE A 139 0.59 34.48 -0.65
N VAL A 140 -0.70 34.83 -0.61
CA VAL A 140 -1.26 35.92 -1.42
C VAL A 140 -1.08 37.30 -0.76
N SER A 141 -0.86 37.37 0.55
CA SER A 141 -0.74 38.63 1.32
C SER A 141 0.69 39.07 1.65
N ALA A 142 1.69 38.63 0.88
CA ALA A 142 3.11 39.01 0.99
C ALA A 142 3.90 38.49 2.23
N ARG A 143 3.36 37.55 3.03
CA ARG A 143 4.07 36.90 4.16
C ARG A 143 4.65 35.54 3.78
N ARG A 144 5.36 35.49 2.65
CA ARG A 144 5.82 34.25 2.01
C ARG A 144 6.68 33.35 2.90
N ARG A 145 7.60 33.93 3.69
CA ARG A 145 8.54 33.13 4.50
C ARG A 145 7.83 32.30 5.56
N ALA A 146 6.92 32.91 6.30
CA ALA A 146 6.16 32.22 7.34
C ALA A 146 5.23 31.15 6.75
N ALA A 147 4.62 31.41 5.58
CA ALA A 147 3.81 30.40 4.90
C ALA A 147 4.63 29.20 4.45
N VAL A 148 5.83 29.42 3.89
CA VAL A 148 6.76 28.33 3.51
C VAL A 148 7.14 27.50 4.74
N SER A 149 7.46 28.14 5.87
CA SER A 149 7.77 27.42 7.11
C SER A 149 6.62 26.54 7.58
N ILE A 150 5.38 27.02 7.52
CA ILE A 150 4.21 26.22 7.90
C ILE A 150 4.00 25.02 6.98
N VAL A 151 4.12 25.21 5.67
CA VAL A 151 3.97 24.10 4.72
C VAL A 151 5.05 23.04 4.93
N VAL A 152 6.31 23.46 5.16
CA VAL A 152 7.39 22.51 5.50
C VAL A 152 7.12 21.78 6.82
N LEU A 153 6.65 22.49 7.85
CA LEU A 153 6.30 21.88 9.14
C LEU A 153 5.11 20.91 9.02
N SER A 154 4.13 21.21 8.17
CA SER A 154 2.99 20.32 7.88
C SER A 154 3.43 19.01 7.22
N ILE A 155 4.39 19.09 6.29
CA ILE A 155 4.99 17.90 5.66
C ILE A 155 5.77 17.09 6.69
N ALA A 156 6.59 17.75 7.51
CA ALA A 156 7.38 17.07 8.55
C ALA A 156 6.48 16.43 9.63
N ALA A 157 5.42 17.11 10.05
CA ALA A 157 4.50 16.64 11.08
C ALA A 157 3.77 15.36 10.65
N TYR A 158 3.39 15.25 9.38
CA TYR A 158 2.76 14.04 8.83
C TYR A 158 3.61 12.78 9.09
N TRP A 159 4.94 12.90 9.00
CA TRP A 159 5.85 11.77 9.18
C TRP A 159 6.26 11.52 10.63
N VAL A 160 6.33 12.55 11.46
CA VAL A 160 6.78 12.43 12.85
C VAL A 160 5.66 11.98 13.79
N LEU A 161 4.40 12.26 13.43
CA LEU A 161 3.25 12.05 14.31
C LEU A 161 2.50 10.73 14.05
N GLY A 162 3.05 9.87 13.19
CA GLY A 162 2.73 8.45 13.13
C GLY A 162 1.32 8.08 12.64
N ALA A 163 0.74 8.86 11.72
CA ALA A 163 -0.46 8.38 11.01
C ALA A 163 -0.04 7.38 9.91
N PRO A 164 -0.75 6.25 9.73
CA PRO A 164 -0.50 5.34 8.62
C PRO A 164 -0.59 6.11 7.29
N PRO A 165 0.37 5.92 6.36
CA PRO A 165 0.33 6.62 5.09
C PRO A 165 -0.77 6.04 4.21
N ASP A 166 -1.72 6.88 3.81
CA ASP A 166 -2.75 6.52 2.84
C ASP A 166 -2.75 7.44 1.61
N GLN A 167 -3.47 7.05 0.55
CA GLN A 167 -3.46 7.80 -0.71
C GLN A 167 -3.96 9.24 -0.55
N LEU A 168 -4.91 9.51 0.35
CA LEU A 168 -5.35 10.89 0.61
C LEU A 168 -4.26 11.70 1.32
N GLY A 169 -3.67 11.15 2.37
CA GLY A 169 -2.57 11.77 3.10
C GLY A 169 -1.41 12.10 2.18
N LEU A 170 -0.96 11.13 1.37
CA LEU A 170 0.08 11.31 0.36
C LEU A 170 -0.29 12.39 -0.67
N PHE A 171 -1.53 12.39 -1.16
CA PHE A 171 -2.01 13.43 -2.06
C PHE A 171 -1.92 14.84 -1.45
N THR A 172 -2.31 15.01 -0.18
CA THR A 172 -2.19 16.32 0.49
C THR A 172 -0.74 16.78 0.59
N LYS A 173 0.20 15.87 0.88
CA LYS A 173 1.63 16.20 0.94
C LYS A 173 2.21 16.51 -0.44
N LEU A 174 1.81 15.78 -1.49
CA LEU A 174 2.18 16.11 -2.87
C LEU A 174 1.68 17.50 -3.27
N MET A 175 0.46 17.87 -2.89
CA MET A 175 -0.10 19.20 -3.14
C MET A 175 0.67 20.32 -2.40
N GLU A 176 1.09 20.06 -1.16
CA GLU A 176 1.96 20.95 -0.38
C GLU A 176 3.36 21.09 -1.01
N LEU A 177 3.96 20.00 -1.47
CA LEU A 177 5.25 19.99 -2.18
C LEU A 177 5.17 20.71 -3.53
N PHE A 178 4.07 20.53 -4.26
CA PHE A 178 3.79 21.27 -5.49
C PHE A 178 3.70 22.78 -5.20
N ALA A 179 3.01 23.18 -4.13
CA ALA A 179 2.97 24.58 -3.72
C ALA A 179 4.36 25.11 -3.36
N LEU A 180 5.19 24.36 -2.63
CA LEU A 180 6.57 24.74 -2.33
C LEU A 180 7.41 24.91 -3.60
N THR A 181 7.22 24.05 -4.60
CA THR A 181 7.88 24.14 -5.91
C THR A 181 7.52 25.43 -6.63
N LEU A 182 6.23 25.75 -6.72
CA LEU A 182 5.76 27.00 -7.32
C LEU A 182 6.25 28.24 -6.58
N LEU A 183 6.35 28.15 -5.25
CA LEU A 183 6.90 29.20 -4.42
C LEU A 183 8.42 29.30 -4.57
N ALA A 184 9.14 28.23 -4.89
CA ALA A 184 10.58 28.24 -5.14
C ALA A 184 10.97 28.94 -6.45
N ILE A 185 10.06 29.00 -7.44
CA ILE A 185 10.28 29.71 -8.70
C ILE A 185 10.49 31.21 -8.41
N PRO A 186 11.66 31.79 -8.76
CA PRO A 186 11.97 33.17 -8.40
C PRO A 186 11.15 34.16 -9.22
N ALA A 187 10.54 35.13 -8.57
CA ALA A 187 10.15 36.38 -9.21
C ALA A 187 11.37 37.30 -9.25
N ALA A 188 12.10 37.28 -10.37
CA ALA A 188 13.14 38.21 -10.86
C ALA A 188 14.30 38.69 -9.95
N ASP A 189 14.23 38.76 -8.61
CA ASP A 189 15.19 39.56 -7.83
C ASP A 189 16.16 38.78 -6.90
N GLY A 190 17.45 39.05 -7.09
CA GLY A 190 18.48 39.24 -6.06
C GLY A 190 19.06 38.04 -5.28
N GLN A 191 18.31 36.98 -4.97
CA GLN A 191 18.77 35.95 -4.01
C GLN A 191 19.32 34.69 -4.68
N ARG A 192 20.57 34.76 -5.20
CA ARG A 192 21.21 33.67 -5.97
C ARG A 192 21.45 32.35 -5.21
N ARG A 193 21.77 32.38 -3.90
CA ARG A 193 22.14 31.16 -3.14
C ARG A 193 20.93 30.29 -2.79
N LEU A 194 19.87 30.89 -2.27
CA LEU A 194 18.60 30.21 -1.97
C LEU A 194 17.93 29.66 -3.25
N ARG A 195 18.13 30.33 -4.39
CA ARG A 195 17.69 29.90 -5.73
C ARG A 195 18.26 28.56 -6.17
N ARG A 196 19.53 28.30 -5.85
CA ARG A 196 20.22 27.06 -6.26
C ARG A 196 19.81 25.87 -5.40
N MET A 197 19.44 26.12 -4.14
CA MET A 197 19.10 25.06 -3.19
C MET A 197 17.61 24.69 -3.19
N ALA A 198 16.73 25.54 -3.73
CA ALA A 198 15.28 25.29 -3.65
C ALA A 198 14.80 24.06 -4.46
N PRO A 199 15.25 23.79 -5.69
CA PRO A 199 14.93 22.56 -6.39
C PRO A 199 15.47 21.33 -5.65
N ALA A 200 16.70 21.41 -5.14
CA ALA A 200 17.31 20.34 -4.34
C ALA A 200 16.50 20.07 -3.06
N GLY A 201 16.04 21.12 -2.37
CA GLY A 201 15.18 20.99 -1.19
C GLY A 201 13.83 20.33 -1.49
N VAL A 202 13.19 20.67 -2.61
CA VAL A 202 11.95 20.01 -3.06
C VAL A 202 12.21 18.54 -3.38
N VAL A 203 13.28 18.23 -4.11
CA VAL A 203 13.67 16.83 -4.42
C VAL A 203 13.95 16.06 -3.13
N CYS A 204 14.71 16.63 -2.19
CA CYS A 204 14.95 16.00 -0.88
C CYS A 204 13.65 15.75 -0.12
N LEU A 205 12.70 16.69 -0.13
CA LEU A 205 11.41 16.49 0.53
C LEU A 205 10.54 15.44 -0.17
N LEU A 206 10.57 15.36 -1.51
CA LEU A 206 9.90 14.29 -2.27
C LEU A 206 10.48 12.91 -1.94
N VAL A 207 11.81 12.79 -1.96
CA VAL A 207 12.52 11.55 -1.60
C VAL A 207 12.23 11.18 -0.15
N PHE A 208 12.31 12.14 0.77
CA PHE A 208 11.99 11.91 2.19
C PHE A 208 10.54 11.49 2.39
N THR A 209 9.60 12.13 1.70
CA THR A 209 8.17 11.78 1.74
C THR A 209 7.97 10.36 1.23
N SER A 210 8.60 9.98 0.10
CA SER A 210 8.54 8.61 -0.41
C SER A 210 9.12 7.59 0.57
N LEU A 211 10.31 7.85 1.12
CA LEU A 211 10.98 6.93 2.04
C LEU A 211 10.20 6.79 3.35
N ALA A 212 9.70 7.89 3.90
CA ALA A 212 8.89 7.89 5.11
C ALA A 212 7.53 7.20 4.89
N SER A 213 6.98 7.25 3.66
CA SER A 213 5.78 6.48 3.29
C SER A 213 6.04 4.98 3.38
N TRP A 214 7.17 4.51 2.85
CA TRP A 214 7.58 3.11 2.98
C TRP A 214 7.76 2.71 4.44
N ILE A 215 8.52 3.48 5.20
CA ILE A 215 8.76 3.21 6.62
C ILE A 215 7.44 3.14 7.38
N GLY A 216 6.52 4.09 7.15
CA GLY A 216 5.21 4.10 7.79
C GLY A 216 4.36 2.90 7.40
N ALA A 217 4.35 2.51 6.12
CA ALA A 217 3.57 1.37 5.63
C ALA A 217 4.06 0.04 6.22
N PHE A 218 5.37 -0.20 6.24
CA PHE A 218 5.97 -1.37 6.89
C PHE A 218 5.77 -1.34 8.41
N ALA A 219 5.94 -0.19 9.06
CA ALA A 219 5.71 -0.08 10.50
C ALA A 219 4.25 -0.35 10.90
N SER A 220 3.28 0.01 10.04
CA SER A 220 1.86 -0.27 10.25
C SER A 220 1.47 -1.73 9.99
N ALA A 221 2.28 -2.45 9.22
CA ALA A 221 2.07 -3.86 8.93
C ALA A 221 2.50 -4.80 10.07
N GLY A 222 3.24 -4.31 11.08
CA GLY A 222 3.88 -5.14 12.09
C GLY A 222 5.06 -5.94 11.54
N ALA A 223 5.86 -6.55 12.41
CA ALA A 223 6.94 -7.47 12.02
C ALA A 223 6.42 -8.85 11.57
N ASP A 224 5.18 -9.19 11.90
CA ASP A 224 4.64 -10.56 11.78
C ASP A 224 3.55 -10.65 10.70
N GLY A 225 3.78 -10.02 9.54
CA GLY A 225 2.77 -9.74 8.52
C GLY A 225 1.82 -10.92 8.25
N GLY A 226 0.60 -10.85 8.77
CA GLY A 226 -0.50 -11.73 8.34
C GLY A 226 -1.34 -12.37 9.43
N HIS A 227 -0.80 -12.70 10.62
CA HIS A 227 -1.62 -13.49 11.57
C HIS A 227 -1.68 -13.00 13.02
N HIS A 228 -0.65 -12.35 13.59
CA HIS A 228 -0.70 -12.02 15.04
C HIS A 228 -0.11 -10.67 15.51
N GLY A 229 0.41 -9.79 14.65
CA GLY A 229 1.13 -8.59 15.13
C GLY A 229 0.85 -7.22 14.46
N GLY A 230 0.33 -7.18 13.24
CA GLY A 230 0.07 -5.94 12.49
C GLY A 230 -1.38 -5.49 12.49
N GLU A 231 -1.64 -4.18 12.38
CA GLU A 231 -3.00 -3.68 12.09
C GLU A 231 -3.38 -3.91 10.61
N PHE A 232 -2.38 -4.02 9.72
CA PHE A 232 -2.56 -4.20 8.28
C PHE A 232 -1.63 -5.28 7.71
N PRO A 233 -1.93 -5.87 6.54
CA PRO A 233 -0.96 -6.66 5.79
C PRO A 233 0.26 -5.82 5.36
N GLY A 234 1.33 -6.51 4.97
CA GLY A 234 2.50 -5.89 4.33
C GLY A 234 2.10 -5.06 3.10
N PRO A 235 2.87 -4.02 2.73
CA PRO A 235 2.64 -3.28 1.50
C PRO A 235 2.50 -4.22 0.30
N ALA A 236 1.59 -3.90 -0.62
CA ALA A 236 1.36 -4.67 -1.85
C ALA A 236 0.84 -6.09 -1.60
N THR A 237 0.28 -6.37 -0.42
CA THR A 237 -0.34 -7.64 -0.06
C THR A 237 -1.81 -7.41 0.27
N LEU A 238 -2.66 -8.26 -0.30
CA LEU A 238 -4.08 -8.34 -0.04
C LEU A 238 -4.41 -9.70 0.56
N VAL A 239 -5.09 -9.70 1.69
CA VAL A 239 -5.59 -10.92 2.34
C VAL A 239 -7.12 -10.92 2.28
N PRO A 240 -7.77 -12.08 2.09
CA PRO A 240 -9.21 -12.20 2.23
C PRO A 240 -9.67 -11.65 3.58
N TYR A 241 -10.73 -10.85 3.54
CA TYR A 241 -11.45 -10.43 4.74
C TYR A 241 -12.19 -11.64 5.29
N VAL A 242 -11.60 -12.25 6.31
CA VAL A 242 -12.28 -13.20 7.17
C VAL A 242 -12.52 -12.52 8.50
N GLU A 243 -13.80 -12.37 8.88
CA GLU A 243 -14.14 -12.10 10.26
C GLU A 243 -13.41 -13.15 11.12
N ARG A 244 -12.73 -12.74 12.19
CA ARG A 244 -11.87 -13.64 12.96
C ARG A 244 -12.70 -14.83 13.46
N LEU A 245 -12.60 -15.95 12.75
CA LEU A 245 -13.25 -17.21 13.07
C LEU A 245 -12.19 -18.15 13.63
N GLU A 246 -12.49 -18.78 14.74
CA GLU A 246 -11.67 -19.90 15.23
C GLU A 246 -11.78 -21.06 14.23
N PRO A 247 -10.67 -21.72 13.85
CA PRO A 247 -10.72 -22.82 12.90
C PRO A 247 -11.57 -23.97 13.45
N THR A 248 -12.41 -24.53 12.59
CA THR A 248 -13.14 -25.76 12.91
C THR A 248 -12.17 -26.94 12.98
N PRO A 249 -12.52 -28.02 13.70
CA PRO A 249 -11.69 -29.23 13.72
C PRO A 249 -11.47 -29.86 12.34
N THR A 250 -12.40 -29.66 11.40
CA THR A 250 -12.26 -30.19 10.03
C THR A 250 -11.24 -29.39 9.23
N GLU A 251 -11.28 -28.05 9.33
CA GLU A 251 -10.30 -27.17 8.70
C GLU A 251 -8.89 -27.40 9.26
N ALA A 252 -8.77 -27.56 10.59
CA ALA A 252 -7.50 -27.88 11.23
C ALA A 252 -6.94 -29.24 10.79
N ALA A 253 -7.80 -30.25 10.66
CA ALA A 253 -7.38 -31.57 10.20
C ALA A 253 -6.95 -31.54 8.72
N PHE A 254 -7.68 -30.82 7.86
CA PHE A 254 -7.32 -30.65 6.46
C PHE A 254 -5.98 -29.93 6.31
N ALA A 255 -5.79 -28.79 6.99
CA ALA A 255 -4.56 -28.02 6.94
C ALA A 255 -3.34 -28.84 7.39
N GLU A 256 -3.49 -29.65 8.45
CA GLU A 256 -2.42 -30.53 8.96
C GLU A 256 -2.14 -31.70 8.01
N GLU A 257 -3.17 -32.32 7.42
CA GLU A 257 -3.01 -33.41 6.44
C GLU A 257 -2.26 -32.94 5.20
N VAL A 258 -2.71 -31.82 4.60
CA VAL A 258 -2.08 -31.24 3.40
C VAL A 258 -0.66 -30.79 3.69
N TYR A 259 -0.41 -30.19 4.85
CA TYR A 259 0.93 -29.75 5.24
C TYR A 259 1.90 -30.94 5.31
N TRP A 260 1.55 -32.01 6.02
CA TRP A 260 2.45 -33.17 6.15
C TRP A 260 2.59 -33.95 4.85
N ALA A 261 1.54 -34.00 4.02
CA ALA A 261 1.64 -34.54 2.66
C ALA A 261 2.65 -33.73 1.83
N THR A 262 2.61 -32.40 1.95
CA THR A 262 3.53 -31.49 1.25
C THR A 262 4.96 -31.72 1.69
N VAL A 263 5.22 -31.72 3.00
CA VAL A 263 6.56 -32.00 3.57
C VAL A 263 7.13 -33.32 3.01
N ALA A 264 6.32 -34.38 2.98
CA ALA A 264 6.75 -35.68 2.48
C ALA A 264 7.03 -35.66 0.96
N ALA A 265 6.17 -35.01 0.18
CA ALA A 265 6.26 -34.99 -1.28
C ALA A 265 7.46 -34.17 -1.79
N VAL A 266 7.79 -33.08 -1.10
CA VAL A 266 8.85 -32.15 -1.54
C VAL A 266 10.22 -32.45 -0.95
N ALA A 267 10.35 -33.40 -0.02
CA ALA A 267 11.63 -33.78 0.58
C ALA A 267 12.71 -34.14 -0.45
N LYS A 268 12.33 -34.67 -1.61
CA LYS A 268 13.25 -34.97 -2.73
C LYS A 268 13.91 -33.72 -3.35
N TYR A 269 13.29 -32.55 -3.21
CA TYR A 269 13.77 -31.27 -3.74
C TYR A 269 14.76 -30.57 -2.81
N GLN A 270 15.13 -31.18 -1.68
CA GLN A 270 16.31 -30.74 -0.91
C GLN A 270 17.58 -30.71 -1.76
N ASP A 271 17.65 -31.52 -2.83
CA ASP A 271 18.65 -31.40 -3.89
C ASP A 271 18.10 -30.50 -5.03
N PRO A 272 18.64 -29.28 -5.24
CA PRO A 272 18.19 -28.38 -6.29
C PRO A 272 18.30 -28.97 -7.69
N SER A 273 19.21 -29.93 -7.95
CA SER A 273 19.31 -30.57 -9.25
C SER A 273 18.10 -31.45 -9.57
N VAL A 274 17.46 -32.01 -8.54
CA VAL A 274 16.19 -32.75 -8.67
C VAL A 274 15.05 -31.78 -8.98
N ALA A 275 15.05 -30.60 -8.38
CA ALA A 275 14.09 -29.54 -8.68
C ALA A 275 14.26 -29.01 -10.11
N GLU A 276 15.50 -28.73 -10.54
CA GLU A 276 15.80 -28.31 -11.91
C GLU A 276 15.31 -29.35 -12.93
N ALA A 277 15.57 -30.64 -12.68
CA ALA A 277 15.13 -31.73 -13.53
C ALA A 277 13.59 -31.86 -13.58
N ALA A 278 12.89 -31.40 -12.55
CA ALA A 278 11.42 -31.35 -12.50
C ALA A 278 10.84 -30.06 -13.12
N GLY A 279 11.69 -29.11 -13.55
CA GLY A 279 11.28 -27.89 -14.25
C GLY A 279 11.17 -26.64 -13.39
N TYR A 280 11.63 -26.67 -12.14
CA TYR A 280 11.70 -25.48 -11.28
C TYR A 280 12.91 -24.61 -11.64
N ASP A 281 12.74 -23.29 -11.64
CA ASP A 281 13.81 -22.33 -11.93
C ASP A 281 14.72 -22.12 -10.72
N VAL A 282 15.74 -22.97 -10.59
CA VAL A 282 16.76 -22.88 -9.52
C VAL A 282 18.06 -22.21 -9.99
N GLY A 283 18.07 -21.63 -11.20
CA GLY A 283 19.30 -21.17 -11.86
C GLY A 283 19.97 -19.97 -11.18
N THR A 284 19.28 -19.24 -10.30
CA THR A 284 19.83 -18.09 -9.57
C THR A 284 19.21 -17.96 -8.17
N ILE A 285 19.43 -18.97 -7.31
CA ILE A 285 19.02 -18.89 -5.90
C ILE A 285 19.85 -17.83 -5.16
N ARG A 286 19.18 -16.88 -4.51
CA ARG A 286 19.77 -15.79 -3.70
C ARG A 286 18.84 -15.40 -2.56
N GLY A 287 19.41 -15.03 -1.42
CA GLY A 287 18.63 -14.59 -0.25
C GLY A 287 17.91 -15.75 0.46
N SER A 288 17.07 -15.44 1.44
CA SER A 288 16.40 -16.44 2.32
C SER A 288 15.05 -16.94 1.81
N ASP A 289 14.48 -16.31 0.77
CA ASP A 289 13.12 -16.57 0.27
C ASP A 289 13.10 -16.54 -1.26
N HIS A 290 13.86 -17.43 -1.90
CA HIS A 290 13.91 -17.53 -3.35
C HIS A 290 12.83 -18.46 -3.90
N HIS A 291 11.83 -17.91 -4.57
CA HIS A 291 10.79 -18.66 -5.30
C HIS A 291 11.32 -19.23 -6.61
N ALA A 292 11.76 -20.49 -6.56
CA ALA A 292 12.03 -21.30 -7.75
C ALA A 292 10.69 -21.77 -8.34
N GLN A 293 10.13 -20.98 -9.25
CA GLN A 293 8.83 -21.25 -9.86
C GLN A 293 8.93 -22.32 -10.96
N ASN A 294 7.86 -23.11 -11.13
CA ASN A 294 7.69 -24.01 -12.27
C ASN A 294 6.55 -23.51 -13.18
N PRO A 295 6.86 -22.82 -14.29
CA PRO A 295 5.84 -22.29 -15.19
C PRO A 295 4.94 -23.35 -15.83
N GLY A 296 5.34 -24.62 -15.82
CA GLY A 296 4.54 -25.73 -16.35
C GLY A 296 3.43 -26.19 -15.41
N LEU A 297 3.50 -25.82 -14.12
CA LEU A 297 2.48 -26.14 -13.11
C LEU A 297 1.48 -25.00 -12.96
N ILE A 298 1.87 -23.76 -13.28
CA ILE A 298 0.94 -22.62 -13.28
C ILE A 298 -0.13 -22.82 -14.37
N GLY A 299 -1.41 -22.82 -13.97
CA GLY A 299 -2.52 -22.96 -14.91
C GLY A 299 -2.79 -24.40 -15.35
N ASP A 300 -2.25 -25.39 -14.61
CA ASP A 300 -2.39 -26.81 -14.95
C ASP A 300 -3.68 -27.46 -14.41
N GLY A 301 -4.47 -26.70 -13.64
CA GLY A 301 -5.73 -27.12 -13.03
C GLY A 301 -5.59 -27.82 -11.68
N ARG A 302 -4.38 -27.96 -11.14
CA ARG A 302 -4.12 -28.41 -9.77
C ARG A 302 -3.95 -27.17 -8.90
N ILE A 303 -4.61 -27.16 -7.75
CA ILE A 303 -4.47 -26.09 -6.77
C ILE A 303 -4.34 -26.76 -5.41
N LEU A 304 -3.33 -26.36 -4.64
CA LEU A 304 -3.02 -26.96 -3.33
C LEU A 304 -2.76 -28.47 -3.43
N ASP A 305 -2.05 -28.92 -4.46
CA ASP A 305 -1.64 -30.32 -4.64
C ASP A 305 -0.23 -30.54 -4.07
N PRO A 306 -0.07 -31.28 -2.96
CA PRO A 306 1.22 -31.53 -2.31
C PRO A 306 2.32 -32.06 -3.24
N GLU A 307 1.97 -32.81 -4.29
CA GLU A 307 2.96 -33.40 -5.21
C GLU A 307 3.48 -32.42 -6.26
N TYR A 308 2.74 -31.32 -6.50
CA TYR A 308 2.95 -30.39 -7.61
C TYR A 308 2.81 -28.93 -7.16
N PRO A 309 3.56 -28.43 -6.16
CA PRO A 309 3.52 -27.02 -5.82
C PRO A 309 4.02 -26.14 -6.97
N GLU A 310 3.40 -24.97 -7.19
CA GLU A 310 3.78 -24.09 -8.29
C GLU A 310 5.17 -23.46 -8.09
N SER A 311 5.62 -23.31 -6.84
CA SER A 311 6.98 -22.85 -6.52
C SER A 311 7.58 -23.58 -5.33
N LEU A 312 8.90 -23.81 -5.41
CA LEU A 312 9.73 -24.20 -4.28
C LEU A 312 10.42 -22.98 -3.71
N ILE A 313 10.60 -22.92 -2.40
CA ILE A 313 11.23 -21.79 -1.73
C ILE A 313 12.58 -22.25 -1.18
N TYR A 314 13.65 -21.59 -1.62
CA TYR A 314 15.01 -21.86 -1.16
C TYR A 314 15.61 -20.67 -0.40
N ALA A 315 16.37 -20.99 0.65
CA ALA A 315 17.29 -20.04 1.27
C ALA A 315 18.72 -20.33 0.83
N GLU A 316 19.45 -19.29 0.46
CA GLU A 316 20.89 -19.31 0.22
C GLU A 316 21.63 -19.41 1.55
N THR A 317 22.49 -20.44 1.67
CA THR A 317 23.42 -20.57 2.80
C THR A 317 24.85 -20.68 2.29
N PRO A 318 25.88 -20.47 3.13
CA PRO A 318 27.28 -20.69 2.76
C PRO A 318 27.58 -22.10 2.24
N HIS A 319 26.77 -23.10 2.60
CA HIS A 319 26.93 -24.51 2.25
C HIS A 319 26.13 -24.92 1.01
N GLY A 320 25.38 -24.00 0.43
CA GLY A 320 24.47 -24.24 -0.67
C GLY A 320 23.03 -23.90 -0.30
N PRO A 321 22.13 -23.86 -1.29
CA PRO A 321 20.74 -23.56 -1.03
C PRO A 321 20.07 -24.71 -0.25
N ILE A 322 19.17 -24.37 0.66
CA ILE A 322 18.32 -25.31 1.39
C ILE A 322 16.85 -25.06 1.06
N LEU A 323 16.05 -26.11 0.94
CA LEU A 323 14.61 -25.97 0.73
C LEU A 323 13.96 -25.58 2.05
N VAL A 324 13.34 -24.39 2.10
CA VAL A 324 12.68 -23.86 3.29
C VAL A 324 11.17 -24.02 3.26
N GLY A 325 10.57 -24.10 2.06
CA GLY A 325 9.13 -24.19 1.92
C GLY A 325 8.68 -24.37 0.49
N VAL A 326 7.38 -24.25 0.30
CA VAL A 326 6.73 -24.23 -1.00
C VAL A 326 5.70 -23.10 -1.03
N MET A 327 5.31 -22.70 -2.23
CA MET A 327 4.18 -21.81 -2.42
C MET A 327 3.23 -22.44 -3.43
N PHE A 328 1.96 -22.47 -3.08
CA PHE A 328 0.87 -22.82 -3.98
C PHE A 328 0.30 -21.55 -4.59
N GLU A 329 -0.08 -21.60 -5.87
CA GLU A 329 -0.67 -20.47 -6.59
C GLU A 329 -1.92 -20.92 -7.35
N THR A 330 -2.95 -20.09 -7.41
CA THR A 330 -4.14 -20.33 -8.22
C THR A 330 -3.86 -20.11 -9.72
N ASP A 331 -4.54 -20.85 -10.59
CA ASP A 331 -4.40 -20.77 -12.05
C ASP A 331 -4.54 -19.34 -12.64
N GLY A 332 -5.46 -18.54 -12.09
CA GLY A 332 -5.82 -17.23 -12.62
C GLY A 332 -5.65 -16.10 -11.61
N ILE A 333 -5.34 -14.90 -12.13
CA ILE A 333 -5.24 -13.65 -11.36
C ILE A 333 -6.55 -13.29 -10.62
N ARG A 334 -7.68 -13.90 -10.96
CA ARG A 334 -8.98 -13.67 -10.31
C ARG A 334 -9.50 -14.87 -9.55
N ASP A 335 -8.79 -15.99 -9.63
CA ASP A 335 -9.20 -17.20 -8.95
C ASP A 335 -8.89 -17.05 -7.47
N THR A 336 -9.64 -17.79 -6.66
CA THR A 336 -9.50 -17.83 -5.21
C THR A 336 -9.04 -19.22 -4.80
N GLY A 337 -8.20 -19.28 -3.77
CA GLY A 337 -7.75 -20.54 -3.21
C GLY A 337 -8.88 -21.37 -2.58
N PRO A 338 -8.71 -22.69 -2.43
CA PRO A 338 -9.59 -23.54 -1.65
C PRO A 338 -9.70 -23.05 -0.20
N THR A 339 -10.93 -23.05 0.33
CA THR A 339 -11.24 -22.58 1.69
C THR A 339 -11.27 -23.72 2.71
N ASP A 340 -10.93 -24.95 2.32
CA ASP A 340 -11.02 -26.15 3.17
C ASP A 340 -10.12 -26.10 4.42
N GLY A 341 -9.04 -25.33 4.36
CA GLY A 341 -8.16 -25.05 5.52
C GLY A 341 -8.62 -23.88 6.38
N GLY A 342 -9.75 -23.25 6.06
CA GLY A 342 -10.34 -22.14 6.79
C GLY A 342 -9.34 -21.02 7.08
N PRO A 343 -9.34 -20.46 8.31
CA PRO A 343 -8.44 -19.35 8.67
C PRO A 343 -6.98 -19.78 8.89
N ILE A 344 -6.65 -21.08 8.79
CA ILE A 344 -5.27 -21.60 8.94
C ILE A 344 -4.53 -21.51 7.60
N VAL A 345 -5.17 -21.92 6.50
CA VAL A 345 -4.58 -21.85 5.15
C VAL A 345 -5.05 -20.55 4.51
N MET A 346 -4.50 -19.43 4.98
CA MET A 346 -4.89 -18.11 4.49
C MET A 346 -4.15 -17.79 3.19
N TRP A 347 -4.91 -17.86 2.10
CA TRP A 347 -4.46 -17.37 0.80
C TRP A 347 -4.32 -15.85 0.85
N HIS A 348 -3.37 -15.32 0.09
CA HIS A 348 -3.22 -13.89 -0.13
C HIS A 348 -2.86 -13.65 -1.59
N ARG A 349 -2.98 -12.41 -2.06
CA ARG A 349 -2.51 -12.02 -3.39
C ARG A 349 -1.67 -10.77 -3.26
N HIS A 350 -0.74 -10.59 -4.17
CA HIS A 350 -0.05 -9.32 -4.29
C HIS A 350 -0.81 -8.37 -5.20
N GLU A 351 -0.72 -7.08 -4.88
CA GLU A 351 -1.23 -5.99 -5.70
C GLU A 351 -0.11 -5.04 -6.10
N ASN A 352 -0.30 -4.33 -7.22
CA ASN A 352 0.62 -3.29 -7.67
C ASN A 352 2.08 -3.77 -7.82
N VAL A 353 2.25 -4.99 -8.33
CA VAL A 353 3.56 -5.60 -8.59
C VAL A 353 4.15 -5.00 -9.87
N CYS A 354 5.43 -4.64 -9.83
CA CYS A 354 6.15 -4.13 -10.99
C CYS A 354 6.93 -5.25 -11.67
N PHE A 355 6.60 -5.55 -12.93
CA PHE A 355 7.25 -6.58 -13.72
C PHE A 355 8.13 -5.95 -14.81
N SER A 356 9.44 -6.26 -14.79
CA SER A 356 10.38 -5.90 -15.85
C SER A 356 10.17 -6.80 -17.06
N LEU A 357 10.19 -6.25 -18.28
CA LEU A 357 10.14 -7.04 -19.50
C LEU A 357 11.53 -7.53 -19.96
N LEU A 358 12.62 -6.91 -19.49
CA LEU A 358 13.99 -7.16 -19.97
C LEU A 358 15.03 -6.96 -18.84
N PRO A 359 15.49 -8.03 -18.16
CA PRO A 359 14.99 -9.40 -18.27
C PRO A 359 13.57 -9.53 -17.66
N PRO A 360 12.76 -10.50 -18.11
CA PRO A 360 11.49 -10.86 -17.45
C PRO A 360 11.72 -11.23 -15.99
N ALA A 361 11.25 -10.41 -15.06
CA ALA A 361 11.36 -10.65 -13.63
C ALA A 361 10.47 -9.67 -12.85
N ILE A 362 10.15 -10.02 -11.60
CA ILE A 362 9.61 -9.06 -10.63
C ILE A 362 10.70 -8.01 -10.36
N ALA A 363 10.40 -6.76 -10.67
CA ALA A 363 11.28 -5.61 -10.45
C ALA A 363 10.99 -4.89 -9.12
N GLY A 364 9.96 -5.31 -8.41
CA GLY A 364 9.53 -4.79 -7.12
C GLY A 364 8.03 -4.52 -7.08
N ILE A 365 7.63 -3.56 -6.25
CA ILE A 365 6.25 -3.11 -6.07
C ILE A 365 6.16 -1.61 -6.36
N GLU A 366 4.97 -1.10 -6.63
CA GLU A 366 4.79 0.32 -6.97
C GLU A 366 5.29 1.24 -5.86
N SER A 367 5.89 2.37 -6.24
CA SER A 367 6.19 3.41 -5.27
C SER A 367 4.90 3.94 -4.61
N PRO A 368 5.00 4.61 -3.44
CA PRO A 368 3.89 5.30 -2.79
C PRO A 368 3.14 6.30 -3.69
N PHE A 369 3.76 6.71 -4.80
CA PHE A 369 3.21 7.65 -5.77
C PHE A 369 2.68 6.96 -7.05
N GLY A 370 2.50 5.65 -7.04
CA GLY A 370 1.90 4.88 -8.14
C GLY A 370 2.80 4.74 -9.37
N MET A 371 4.10 4.58 -9.15
CA MET A 371 5.09 4.47 -10.24
C MET A 371 5.96 3.22 -10.06
N CYS A 372 6.06 2.43 -11.13
CA CYS A 372 7.04 1.34 -11.24
C CYS A 372 8.44 1.83 -11.64
N PRO A 373 9.49 1.02 -11.38
CA PRO A 373 10.82 1.25 -11.94
C PRO A 373 10.78 1.42 -13.48
N LEU A 374 11.72 2.20 -14.00
CA LEU A 374 11.81 2.43 -15.45
C LEU A 374 11.99 1.10 -16.19
N GLY A 375 11.19 0.89 -17.24
CA GLY A 375 11.22 -0.35 -18.02
C GLY A 375 10.38 -1.50 -17.45
N SER A 376 9.63 -1.24 -16.36
CA SER A 376 8.69 -2.19 -15.77
C SER A 376 7.24 -1.73 -15.95
N LEU A 377 6.31 -2.69 -15.93
CA LEU A 377 4.87 -2.48 -16.02
C LEU A 377 4.21 -2.88 -14.70
N ASN A 378 3.15 -2.16 -14.32
CA ASN A 378 2.30 -2.56 -13.20
C ASN A 378 1.44 -3.76 -13.60
N ILE A 379 1.45 -4.78 -12.75
CA ILE A 379 0.49 -5.86 -12.71
C ILE A 379 -0.40 -5.60 -11.48
N PRO A 380 -1.71 -5.32 -11.68
CA PRO A 380 -2.55 -4.84 -10.59
C PRO A 380 -2.80 -5.90 -9.53
N TYR A 381 -2.88 -7.18 -9.93
CA TYR A 381 -3.07 -8.32 -9.02
C TYR A 381 -2.31 -9.55 -9.54
N THR A 382 -1.82 -10.38 -8.62
CA THR A 382 -1.38 -11.75 -8.89
C THR A 382 -2.54 -12.74 -8.70
N GLY A 383 -2.30 -14.02 -9.02
CA GLY A 383 -3.12 -15.10 -8.46
C GLY A 383 -3.06 -15.10 -6.93
N GLU A 384 -4.03 -15.74 -6.30
CA GLU A 384 -3.93 -16.04 -4.88
C GLU A 384 -2.85 -17.09 -4.67
N MET A 385 -2.10 -16.92 -3.60
CA MET A 385 -1.00 -17.80 -3.22
C MET A 385 -0.99 -18.03 -1.71
N VAL A 386 -0.42 -19.16 -1.31
CA VAL A 386 -0.20 -19.49 0.09
C VAL A 386 1.11 -20.23 0.24
N HIS A 387 1.91 -19.83 1.21
CA HIS A 387 3.17 -20.47 1.54
C HIS A 387 2.94 -21.57 2.57
N ALA A 388 3.69 -22.68 2.42
CA ALA A 388 3.82 -23.71 3.42
C ALA A 388 5.30 -23.92 3.77
N TRP A 389 5.66 -23.69 5.02
CA TRP A 389 7.05 -23.70 5.48
C TRP A 389 7.43 -25.09 5.98
N THR A 390 8.30 -25.79 5.26
CA THR A 390 8.53 -27.24 5.43
C THR A 390 9.79 -27.58 6.25
N LEU A 391 10.45 -26.56 6.81
CA LEU A 391 11.64 -26.75 7.62
C LEU A 391 11.35 -27.61 8.87
N PRO A 392 12.27 -28.51 9.26
CA PRO A 392 12.18 -29.21 10.53
C PRO A 392 12.09 -28.24 11.71
N GLY A 393 11.05 -28.37 12.54
CA GLY A 393 10.92 -27.61 13.78
C GLY A 393 10.18 -26.28 13.67
N VAL A 394 9.64 -25.93 12.50
CA VAL A 394 8.76 -24.76 12.33
C VAL A 394 7.58 -24.86 13.31
N PRO A 395 7.28 -23.79 14.08
CA PRO A 395 6.10 -23.72 14.95
C PRO A 395 4.81 -24.05 14.19
N LYS A 396 3.81 -24.66 14.85
CA LYS A 396 2.59 -25.11 14.15
C LYS A 396 1.80 -23.94 13.59
N GLU A 397 1.83 -22.82 14.29
CA GLU A 397 1.25 -21.54 13.90
C GLU A 397 1.85 -20.95 12.62
N ASP A 398 3.10 -21.31 12.29
CA ASP A 398 3.85 -20.78 11.14
C ASP A 398 3.95 -21.80 10.00
N HIS A 399 3.20 -22.92 10.06
CA HIS A 399 3.18 -23.90 8.97
C HIS A 399 2.64 -23.31 7.67
N TRP A 400 1.76 -22.32 7.76
CA TRP A 400 1.09 -21.67 6.63
C TRP A 400 1.22 -20.15 6.73
N GLY A 401 1.34 -19.47 5.58
CA GLY A 401 1.38 -18.01 5.53
C GLY A 401 2.78 -17.43 5.77
N HIS A 402 2.94 -16.55 6.76
CA HIS A 402 4.21 -15.90 7.08
C HIS A 402 5.01 -16.73 8.09
N ILE A 403 6.33 -16.85 7.89
CA ILE A 403 7.26 -17.45 8.86
C ILE A 403 7.98 -16.36 9.65
N ASP A 404 8.13 -16.50 10.97
CA ASP A 404 8.88 -15.52 11.76
C ASP A 404 10.33 -15.37 11.24
N ASP A 405 10.69 -14.15 10.81
CA ASP A 405 11.98 -13.86 10.18
C ASP A 405 13.13 -14.11 11.17
N GLU A 406 12.94 -13.77 12.47
CA GLU A 406 13.96 -14.00 13.51
C GLU A 406 14.19 -15.50 13.73
N TRP A 407 13.14 -16.30 13.73
CA TRP A 407 13.21 -17.76 13.81
C TRP A 407 13.91 -18.35 12.60
N LEU A 408 13.55 -17.92 11.38
CA LEU A 408 14.16 -18.42 10.14
C LEU A 408 15.65 -18.08 10.09
N ASP A 409 16.02 -16.84 10.43
CA ASP A 409 17.42 -16.41 10.50
C ASP A 409 18.21 -17.19 11.56
N ALA A 410 17.60 -17.43 12.74
CA ALA A 410 18.22 -18.24 13.79
C ALA A 410 18.40 -19.70 13.34
N TYR A 411 17.39 -20.28 12.69
CA TYR A 411 17.43 -21.64 12.17
C TYR A 411 18.56 -21.81 11.13
N ILE A 412 18.65 -20.89 10.17
CA ILE A 412 19.72 -20.89 9.16
C ILE A 412 21.09 -20.74 9.84
N SER A 413 21.21 -19.83 10.81
CA SER A 413 22.46 -19.61 11.56
C SER A 413 22.90 -20.83 12.39
N GLU A 414 21.96 -21.62 12.91
CA GLU A 414 22.26 -22.84 13.66
C GLU A 414 22.78 -23.97 12.76
N LEU A 415 22.22 -24.10 11.55
CA LEU A 415 22.72 -25.03 10.53
C LEU A 415 24.17 -24.71 10.15
N GLU A 416 24.53 -23.44 10.06
CA GLU A 416 25.91 -23.00 9.80
C GLU A 416 26.90 -23.44 10.91
N GLN A 417 26.43 -23.57 12.16
CA GLN A 417 27.30 -23.88 13.31
C GLN A 417 27.52 -25.38 13.53
N HIS A 418 26.58 -26.23 13.11
CA HIS A 418 26.61 -27.68 13.43
C HIS A 418 27.41 -28.54 12.44
N ASP A 419 27.83 -27.99 11.30
CA ASP A 419 28.68 -28.67 10.31
C ASP A 419 30.20 -28.39 10.49
N HIS A 420 30.61 -27.94 11.69
CA HIS A 420 32.02 -27.70 12.09
C HIS A 420 32.67 -28.80 12.93
#